data_AF-A0A260ZLJ5-F1
#
_entry.id   AF-A0A260ZLJ5-F1
#
_cell.length_a   1.000
_cell.length_b   1.000
_cell.length_c   1.000
_cell.angle_alpha   90.00
_cell.angle_beta   90.00
_cell.angle_gamma   90.00
#
_symmetry.space_group_name_H-M   'P 1'
#
loop_
_entity.id
_entity.type
_entity.pdbx_description
1 polymer ?
#
loop_
_entity_poly.entity_id
_entity_poly.type
_entity_poly.pdbx_seq_one_letter_code
_entity_poly.pdbx_strand_id
1 'polypeptide(L)'
;MRIYWCLLAISIWTVVGELDFDDGLKKACRKMGGVFKQRDNPLAIRGDTCDLTYRMAYRDEVDAKEFCELYAPWRLNKVILTEQNGRKEVTCSVEATSTCKSGWMMMMGYCYHMPEKHTTYTRKDAQELCQSRGGSIAFIRHRYIIGIWKRHFSSIGQIWVDASQTYDQYVQPTGTVDVSFPIH
;
A
#
# COMPACT_ATOMS: atom_id res chain seq x y z
N MET A 1 6.27 19.46 -64.11
CA MET A 1 6.50 18.40 -63.10
C MET A 1 6.14 18.98 -61.74
N ARG A 2 4.96 18.66 -61.19
CA ARG A 2 4.51 19.12 -59.85
C ARG A 2 4.69 17.96 -58.88
N ILE A 3 5.66 18.08 -57.98
CA ILE A 3 5.90 17.12 -56.91
C ILE A 3 5.05 17.54 -55.72
N TYR A 4 3.97 16.81 -55.45
CA TYR A 4 3.16 16.97 -54.25
C TYR A 4 3.89 16.30 -53.08
N TRP A 5 4.35 17.11 -52.11
CA TRP A 5 4.75 16.62 -50.80
C TRP A 5 3.51 16.49 -49.91
N CYS A 6 2.99 15.28 -49.77
CA CYS A 6 2.05 14.94 -48.70
C CYS A 6 2.86 14.67 -47.41
N LEU A 7 2.99 15.69 -46.56
CA LEU A 7 3.45 15.51 -45.18
C LEU A 7 2.29 14.91 -44.36
N LEU A 8 2.29 13.58 -44.24
CA LEU A 8 1.46 12.85 -43.28
C LEU A 8 2.06 13.06 -41.88
N ALA A 9 1.52 14.04 -41.15
CA ALA A 9 1.78 14.20 -39.73
C ALA A 9 1.08 13.07 -38.96
N ILE A 10 1.80 11.97 -38.72
CA ILE A 10 1.33 10.91 -37.82
C ILE A 10 1.51 11.42 -36.39
N SER A 11 0.46 12.03 -35.83
CA SER A 11 0.38 12.27 -34.40
C SER A 11 0.32 10.93 -33.69
N ILE A 12 1.44 10.46 -33.15
CA ILE A 12 1.48 9.31 -32.24
C ILE A 12 0.86 9.79 -30.93
N TRP A 13 -0.45 9.58 -30.79
CA TRP A 13 -1.10 9.67 -29.48
C TRP A 13 -0.58 8.49 -28.66
N THR A 14 0.41 8.74 -27.80
CA THR A 14 0.74 7.79 -26.74
C THR A 14 -0.43 7.78 -25.78
N VAL A 15 -1.37 6.88 -26.01
CA VAL A 15 -2.38 6.51 -25.00
C VAL A 15 -1.60 5.84 -23.89
N VAL A 16 -1.20 6.63 -22.90
CA VAL A 16 -0.75 6.09 -21.61
C VAL A 16 -1.99 5.43 -21.02
N GLY A 17 -2.10 4.12 -21.19
CA GLY A 17 -3.17 3.35 -20.57
C GLY A 17 -3.02 3.45 -19.05
N GLU A 18 -3.80 4.33 -18.44
CA GLU A 18 -3.95 4.38 -16.99
C GLU A 18 -4.64 3.07 -16.56
N LEU A 19 -4.05 2.36 -15.60
CA LEU A 19 -4.64 1.13 -15.07
C LEU A 19 -6.01 1.47 -14.47
N ASP A 20 -7.05 0.75 -14.89
CA ASP A 20 -8.43 0.89 -14.45
C ASP A 20 -8.75 0.06 -13.18
N PHE A 21 -7.79 -0.74 -12.70
CA PHE A 21 -7.87 -1.53 -11.47
C PHE A 21 -6.51 -1.75 -10.80
N ASP A 22 -6.53 -2.09 -9.51
CA ASP A 22 -5.35 -2.46 -8.72
C ASP A 22 -4.99 -3.95 -8.97
N ASP A 23 -3.95 -4.16 -9.77
CA ASP A 23 -3.47 -5.50 -10.13
C ASP A 23 -2.98 -6.30 -8.90
N GLY A 24 -2.40 -5.61 -7.91
CA GLY A 24 -1.97 -6.23 -6.65
C GLY A 24 -3.14 -6.85 -5.89
N LEU A 25 -4.21 -6.08 -5.69
CA LEU A 25 -5.42 -6.53 -5.01
C LEU A 25 -6.08 -7.67 -5.78
N LYS A 26 -6.20 -7.53 -7.10
CA LYS A 26 -6.79 -8.57 -7.96
C LYS A 26 -6.05 -9.90 -7.85
N LYS A 27 -4.70 -9.87 -7.86
CA LYS A 27 -3.86 -11.06 -7.68
C LYS A 27 -4.00 -11.66 -6.28
N ALA A 28 -3.96 -10.83 -5.24
CA ALA A 28 -4.15 -11.29 -3.86
C ALA A 28 -5.53 -11.92 -3.66
N CYS A 29 -6.58 -11.27 -4.17
CA CYS A 29 -7.95 -11.74 -4.09
C CYS A 29 -8.12 -13.12 -4.72
N ARG A 30 -7.61 -13.29 -5.96
CA ARG A 30 -7.62 -14.57 -6.67
C ARG A 30 -6.88 -15.66 -5.90
N LYS A 31 -5.71 -15.35 -5.34
CA LYS A 31 -4.92 -16.30 -4.56
C LYS A 31 -5.65 -16.79 -3.30
N MET A 32 -6.43 -15.93 -2.67
CA MET A 32 -7.20 -16.24 -1.47
C MET A 32 -8.58 -16.86 -1.76
N GLY A 33 -8.96 -17.00 -3.04
CA GLY A 33 -10.31 -17.44 -3.41
C GLY A 33 -11.41 -16.43 -3.06
N GLY A 34 -11.04 -15.16 -2.85
CA GLY A 34 -11.96 -14.07 -2.53
C GLY A 34 -12.73 -13.56 -3.75
N VAL A 35 -13.72 -12.70 -3.49
CA VAL A 35 -14.55 -12.07 -4.53
C VAL A 35 -14.00 -10.69 -4.86
N PHE A 36 -13.30 -10.57 -5.99
CA PHE A 36 -12.82 -9.28 -6.49
C PHE A 36 -13.95 -8.52 -7.18
N LYS A 37 -14.15 -7.25 -6.83
CA LYS A 37 -15.03 -6.33 -7.55
C LYS A 37 -14.22 -5.14 -8.00
N GLN A 38 -14.15 -4.96 -9.31
CA GLN A 38 -13.51 -3.80 -9.92
C GLN A 38 -14.37 -2.55 -9.67
N ARG A 39 -13.72 -1.40 -9.53
CA ARG A 39 -14.35 -0.08 -9.52
C ARG A 39 -15.08 0.20 -10.83
N ASP A 40 -16.08 1.07 -10.79
CA ASP A 40 -16.92 1.37 -11.96
C ASP A 40 -16.13 2.08 -13.08
N ASN A 41 -15.22 2.98 -12.70
CA ASN A 41 -14.34 3.71 -13.62
C ASN A 41 -13.12 4.28 -12.85
N PRO A 42 -12.07 4.76 -13.54
CA PRO A 42 -10.85 5.25 -12.90
C PRO A 42 -11.05 6.43 -11.92
N LEU A 43 -12.12 7.22 -12.09
CA LEU A 43 -12.45 8.38 -11.26
C LEU A 43 -13.53 8.07 -10.20
N ALA A 44 -13.89 6.80 -10.02
CA ALA A 44 -14.89 6.40 -9.05
C ALA A 44 -14.45 6.74 -7.60
N ILE A 45 -15.42 7.18 -6.78
CA ILE A 45 -15.19 7.46 -5.35
C ILE A 45 -14.81 6.18 -4.60
N ARG A 46 -15.36 5.04 -5.03
CA ARG A 46 -15.06 3.72 -4.47
C ARG A 46 -14.02 3.02 -5.33
N GLY A 47 -13.03 2.46 -4.65
CA GLY A 47 -11.98 1.66 -5.26
C GLY A 47 -12.38 0.23 -5.57
N ASP A 48 -11.41 -0.56 -6.04
CA ASP A 48 -11.61 -2.00 -6.20
C ASP A 48 -11.71 -2.65 -4.82
N THR A 49 -12.56 -3.66 -4.67
CA THR A 49 -12.75 -4.34 -3.39
C THR A 49 -12.47 -5.82 -3.47
N CYS A 50 -12.06 -6.39 -2.34
CA CYS A 50 -11.92 -7.82 -2.16
C CYS A 50 -12.17 -8.21 -0.70
N ASP A 51 -12.76 -9.38 -0.53
CA ASP A 51 -12.85 -10.06 0.75
C ASP A 51 -11.74 -11.11 0.87
N LEU A 52 -10.81 -10.90 1.80
CA LEU A 52 -9.67 -11.79 2.04
C LEU A 52 -9.93 -12.58 3.33
N THR A 53 -10.21 -13.87 3.22
CA THR A 53 -10.52 -14.74 4.37
C THR A 53 -9.30 -15.51 4.83
N TYR A 54 -9.00 -15.43 6.13
CA TYR A 54 -7.88 -16.09 6.78
C TYR A 54 -8.38 -17.02 7.89
N ARG A 55 -7.74 -18.19 8.00
CA ARG A 55 -7.87 -19.06 9.16
C ARG A 55 -6.92 -18.58 10.24
N MET A 56 -7.45 -17.87 11.21
CA MET A 56 -6.68 -17.26 12.28
C MET A 56 -7.54 -17.20 13.55
N ALA A 57 -6.97 -17.66 14.66
CA ALA A 57 -7.61 -17.53 15.95
C ALA A 57 -7.51 -16.07 16.40
N TYR A 58 -8.67 -15.45 16.65
CA TYR A 58 -8.78 -14.12 17.24
C TYR A 58 -9.42 -14.22 18.64
N ARG A 59 -9.01 -13.32 19.53
CA ARG A 59 -9.61 -13.15 20.86
C ARG A 59 -10.91 -12.35 20.79
N ASP A 60 -10.86 -11.24 20.07
CA ASP A 60 -11.94 -10.27 19.91
C ASP A 60 -11.85 -9.56 18.54
N GLU A 61 -12.76 -8.62 18.28
CA GLU A 61 -12.79 -7.84 17.04
C GLU A 61 -11.57 -6.91 16.88
N VAL A 62 -11.00 -6.42 17.99
CA VAL A 62 -9.84 -5.53 17.96
C VAL A 62 -8.62 -6.31 17.43
N ASP A 63 -8.37 -7.48 17.99
CA ASP A 63 -7.30 -8.41 17.56
C ASP A 63 -7.42 -8.75 16.07
N ALA A 64 -8.64 -9.08 15.63
CA ALA A 64 -8.92 -9.37 14.22
C ALA A 64 -8.70 -8.14 13.30
N LYS A 65 -9.05 -6.94 13.76
CA LYS A 65 -8.78 -5.70 13.03
C LYS A 65 -7.30 -5.43 12.89
N GLU A 66 -6.52 -5.55 13.98
CA GLU A 66 -5.06 -5.37 13.91
C GLU A 66 -4.41 -6.38 12.96
N PHE A 67 -4.90 -7.62 12.96
CA PHE A 67 -4.50 -8.62 11.98
C PHE A 67 -4.81 -8.18 10.55
N CYS A 68 -6.02 -7.73 10.26
CA CYS A 68 -6.38 -7.29 8.91
C CYS A 68 -5.54 -6.10 8.44
N GLU A 69 -5.33 -5.08 9.29
CA GLU A 69 -4.46 -3.94 8.99
C GLU A 69 -3.03 -4.37 8.66
N LEU A 70 -2.55 -5.43 9.32
CA LEU A 70 -1.21 -5.91 9.07
C LEU A 70 -1.16 -6.82 7.82
N TYR A 71 -2.08 -7.77 7.64
CA TYR A 71 -1.97 -8.83 6.63
C TYR A 71 -2.74 -8.59 5.32
N ALA A 72 -3.60 -7.57 5.28
CA ALA A 72 -4.34 -7.14 4.09
C ALA A 72 -4.07 -5.65 3.82
N PRO A 73 -2.93 -5.29 3.20
CA PRO A 73 -2.36 -3.94 3.20
C PRO A 73 -3.07 -2.94 2.26
N TRP A 74 -4.39 -2.98 2.18
CA TRP A 74 -5.25 -2.00 1.52
C TRP A 74 -6.11 -1.29 2.56
N ARG A 75 -6.93 -0.31 2.16
CA ARG A 75 -7.82 0.35 3.10
C ARG A 75 -8.81 -0.67 3.66
N LEU A 76 -8.80 -0.89 4.97
CA LEU A 76 -9.74 -1.79 5.62
C LEU A 76 -11.13 -1.14 5.67
N ASN A 77 -12.12 -1.79 5.05
CA ASN A 77 -13.51 -1.36 5.10
C ASN A 77 -14.23 -1.93 6.33
N LYS A 78 -14.07 -3.23 6.56
CA LYS A 78 -14.67 -3.94 7.69
C LYS A 78 -13.99 -5.27 7.94
N VAL A 79 -14.21 -5.80 9.14
CA VAL A 79 -13.82 -7.15 9.56
C VAL A 79 -15.09 -7.97 9.73
N ILE A 80 -15.09 -9.20 9.23
CA ILE A 80 -16.18 -10.16 9.45
C ILE A 80 -15.59 -11.38 10.15
N LEU A 81 -16.16 -11.70 11.31
CA LEU A 81 -15.75 -12.82 12.15
C LEU A 81 -16.72 -13.97 11.94
N THR A 82 -16.18 -15.15 11.62
CA THR A 82 -16.99 -16.35 11.43
C THR A 82 -16.38 -17.50 12.21
N GLU A 83 -17.22 -18.20 12.98
CA GLU A 83 -16.84 -19.42 13.68
C GLU A 83 -17.76 -20.55 13.23
N GLN A 84 -17.18 -21.59 12.63
CA GLN A 84 -17.92 -22.78 12.21
C GLN A 84 -17.17 -24.03 12.65
N ASN A 85 -17.86 -24.92 13.37
CA ASN A 85 -17.29 -26.18 13.88
C ASN A 85 -15.96 -25.97 14.66
N GLY A 86 -15.90 -24.92 15.48
CA GLY A 86 -14.70 -24.54 16.26
C GLY A 86 -13.56 -23.96 15.43
N ARG A 87 -13.75 -23.71 14.12
CA ARG A 87 -12.79 -23.02 13.27
C ARG A 87 -13.13 -21.55 13.20
N LYS A 88 -12.24 -20.72 13.72
CA LYS A 88 -12.31 -19.26 13.61
C LYS A 88 -11.68 -18.80 12.30
N GLU A 89 -12.43 -17.98 11.57
CA GLU A 89 -11.99 -17.34 10.35
C GLU A 89 -12.26 -15.83 10.45
N VAL A 90 -11.33 -15.05 9.91
CA VAL A 90 -11.45 -13.60 9.81
C VAL A 90 -11.45 -13.22 8.34
N THR A 91 -12.47 -12.49 7.91
CA THR A 91 -12.53 -11.92 6.58
C THR A 91 -12.24 -10.43 6.64
N CYS A 92 -11.14 -10.04 6.02
CA CYS A 92 -10.71 -8.66 5.85
C CYS A 92 -11.31 -8.12 4.55
N SER A 93 -12.37 -7.31 4.66
CA SER A 93 -12.96 -6.63 3.50
C SER A 93 -12.17 -5.36 3.24
N VAL A 94 -11.48 -5.29 2.11
CA VAL A 94 -10.53 -4.22 1.81
C VAL A 94 -10.83 -3.52 0.50
N GLU A 95 -10.27 -2.32 0.35
CA GLU A 95 -10.43 -1.48 -0.83
C GLU A 95 -9.13 -0.83 -1.29
N ALA A 96 -8.84 -0.97 -2.58
CA ALA A 96 -7.82 -0.21 -3.28
C ALA A 96 -8.43 1.11 -3.77
N THR A 97 -8.35 2.16 -2.95
CA THR A 97 -8.94 3.50 -3.21
C THR A 97 -8.34 4.23 -4.40
N SER A 98 -7.21 3.76 -4.92
CA SER A 98 -6.58 4.36 -6.10
C SER A 98 -5.93 3.27 -6.94
N THR A 99 -5.50 3.62 -8.14
CA THR A 99 -4.64 2.76 -8.97
C THR A 99 -3.23 3.31 -8.93
N CYS A 100 -2.26 2.41 -8.87
CA CYS A 100 -0.86 2.77 -8.98
C CYS A 100 -0.39 2.61 -10.43
N LYS A 101 0.57 3.44 -10.85
CA LYS A 101 1.24 3.29 -12.13
C LYS A 101 1.90 1.90 -12.21
N SER A 102 2.09 1.39 -13.42
CA SER A 102 2.81 0.12 -13.62
C SER A 102 4.15 0.10 -12.88
N GLY A 103 4.43 -0.99 -12.17
CA GLY A 103 5.61 -1.15 -11.31
C GLY A 103 5.49 -0.56 -9.89
N TRP A 104 4.46 0.22 -9.61
CA TRP A 104 4.16 0.72 -8.27
C TRP A 104 3.14 -0.18 -7.58
N MET A 105 3.29 -0.35 -6.26
CA MET A 105 2.42 -1.17 -5.43
C MET A 105 1.57 -0.30 -4.51
N MET A 106 0.26 -0.52 -4.51
CA MET A 106 -0.63 0.11 -3.52
C MET A 106 -0.46 -0.55 -2.17
N MET A 107 -0.17 0.26 -1.14
CA MET A 107 -0.23 -0.14 0.25
C MET A 107 -0.92 0.98 1.05
N MET A 108 -1.97 0.65 1.81
CA MET A 108 -2.65 1.60 2.70
C MET A 108 -3.09 2.90 2.02
N GLY A 109 -3.54 2.82 0.75
CA GLY A 109 -3.99 3.97 -0.04
C GLY A 109 -2.87 4.82 -0.65
N TYR A 110 -1.61 4.40 -0.55
CA TYR A 110 -0.46 5.09 -1.17
C TYR A 110 0.27 4.15 -2.13
N CYS A 111 0.85 4.73 -3.18
CA CYS A 111 1.66 3.99 -4.15
C CYS A 111 3.14 4.04 -3.74
N TYR A 112 3.74 2.86 -3.58
CA TYR A 112 5.14 2.70 -3.25
C TYR A 112 5.87 2.00 -4.39
N HIS A 113 7.10 2.43 -4.64
CA HIS A 113 7.99 1.78 -5.59
C HIS A 113 9.31 1.54 -4.92
N MET A 114 9.74 0.28 -4.88
CA MET A 114 11.07 -0.06 -4.43
C MET A 114 12.00 -0.15 -5.65
N PRO A 115 13.11 0.61 -5.71
CA PRO A 115 14.13 0.40 -6.74
C PRO A 115 14.82 -0.96 -6.56
N GLU A 116 15.70 -1.33 -7.49
CA GLU A 116 16.35 -2.65 -7.52
C GLU A 116 16.93 -3.08 -6.17
N LYS A 117 16.64 -4.33 -5.79
CA LYS A 117 16.88 -4.89 -4.46
C LYS A 117 18.36 -4.97 -4.04
N HIS A 118 19.29 -4.81 -4.97
CA HIS A 118 20.72 -5.02 -4.77
C HIS A 118 21.56 -3.75 -4.92
N THR A 119 20.92 -2.57 -5.02
CA THR A 119 21.63 -1.29 -5.13
C THR A 119 21.54 -0.51 -3.83
N THR A 120 22.70 -0.05 -3.36
CA THR A 120 22.79 0.86 -2.21
C THR A 120 22.89 2.28 -2.72
N TYR A 121 22.09 3.18 -2.14
CA TYR A 121 22.09 4.61 -2.47
C TYR A 121 22.45 5.43 -1.23
N THR A 122 23.15 6.54 -1.41
CA THR A 122 23.13 7.58 -0.38
C THR A 122 21.72 8.16 -0.28
N ARG A 123 21.40 8.85 0.83
CA ARG A 123 20.07 9.47 0.98
C ARG A 123 19.78 10.49 -0.12
N LYS A 124 20.80 11.22 -0.58
CA LYS A 124 20.69 12.20 -1.66
C LYS A 124 20.39 11.51 -3.00
N ASP A 125 21.14 10.46 -3.35
CA ASP A 125 20.93 9.74 -4.61
C ASP A 125 19.56 9.05 -4.63
N ALA A 126 19.13 8.52 -3.48
CA ALA A 126 17.80 7.93 -3.34
C ALA A 126 16.69 8.97 -3.57
N GLN A 127 16.85 10.19 -3.03
CA GLN A 127 15.92 11.29 -3.24
C GLN A 127 15.83 11.68 -4.73
N GLU A 128 16.97 11.84 -5.40
CA GLU A 128 17.04 12.17 -6.83
C GLU A 128 16.41 11.06 -7.69
N LEU A 129 16.68 9.79 -7.37
CA LEU A 129 16.07 8.65 -8.04
C LEU A 129 14.54 8.64 -7.87
N CYS A 130 14.03 8.82 -6.65
CA CYS A 130 12.60 8.91 -6.39
C CYS A 130 11.95 10.06 -7.17
N GLN A 131 12.58 11.23 -7.20
CA GLN A 131 12.10 12.40 -7.96
C GLN A 131 12.07 12.13 -9.47
N SER A 132 13.10 11.50 -10.02
CA SER A 132 13.16 11.13 -11.45
C SER A 132 12.01 10.19 -11.87
N ARG A 133 11.43 9.46 -10.92
CA ARG A 133 10.30 8.55 -11.13
C ARG A 133 8.93 9.19 -10.80
N GLY A 134 8.91 10.49 -10.51
CA GLY A 134 7.70 11.23 -10.16
C GLY A 134 7.19 10.93 -8.74
N GLY A 135 8.07 10.53 -7.83
CA GLY A 135 7.77 10.31 -6.41
C GLY A 135 8.74 11.04 -5.48
N SER A 136 8.75 10.62 -4.22
CA SER A 136 9.65 11.09 -3.17
C SER A 136 10.16 9.90 -2.36
N ILE A 137 11.12 10.14 -1.46
CA ILE A 137 11.40 9.17 -0.39
C ILE A 137 10.09 8.80 0.32
N ALA A 138 9.94 7.53 0.65
CA ALA A 138 8.73 7.00 1.25
C ALA A 138 8.53 7.60 2.65
N PHE A 139 7.35 8.15 2.92
CA PHE A 139 6.98 8.67 4.23
C PHE A 139 6.18 7.64 5.03
N ILE A 140 6.48 7.50 6.33
CA ILE A 140 5.74 6.63 7.26
C ILE A 140 4.43 7.33 7.64
N ARG A 141 3.34 6.96 6.95
CA ARG A 141 1.99 7.53 7.17
C ARG A 141 1.08 6.69 8.07
N HIS A 142 1.42 5.43 8.29
CA HIS A 142 0.55 4.48 8.97
C HIS A 142 1.37 3.56 9.88
N ARG A 143 0.92 3.33 11.13
CA ARG A 143 1.70 2.57 12.13
C ARG A 143 2.06 1.15 11.68
N TYR A 144 1.20 0.50 10.88
CA TYR A 144 1.41 -0.87 10.41
C TYR A 144 2.33 -0.97 9.18
N ILE A 145 2.67 0.16 8.54
CA ILE A 145 3.44 0.14 7.28
C ILE A 145 4.81 -0.50 7.46
N ILE A 146 5.46 -0.30 8.62
CA ILE A 146 6.77 -0.90 8.91
C ILE A 146 6.68 -2.43 8.96
N GLY A 147 5.61 -2.99 9.55
CA GLY A 147 5.38 -4.43 9.59
C GLY A 147 5.08 -5.03 8.22
N ILE A 148 4.39 -4.28 7.36
CA ILE A 148 4.18 -4.64 5.94
C ILE A 148 5.51 -4.63 5.20
N TRP A 149 6.28 -3.56 5.29
CA TRP A 149 7.59 -3.41 4.66
C TRP A 149 8.57 -4.48 5.11
N LYS A 150 8.68 -4.77 6.41
CA LYS A 150 9.59 -5.81 6.92
C LYS A 150 9.30 -7.19 6.32
N ARG A 151 8.04 -7.52 6.03
CA ARG A 151 7.69 -8.81 5.40
C ARG A 151 7.87 -8.79 3.89
N HIS A 152 7.51 -7.69 3.25
CA HIS A 152 7.66 -7.55 1.80
C HIS A 152 9.14 -7.46 1.38
N PHE A 153 9.94 -6.76 2.19
CA PHE A 153 11.36 -6.49 2.00
C PHE A 153 12.24 -7.26 2.98
N SER A 154 11.93 -8.55 3.21
CA SER A 154 12.48 -9.36 4.30
C SER A 154 14.01 -9.53 4.32
N SER A 155 14.69 -9.31 3.20
CA SER A 155 16.15 -9.41 3.12
C SER A 155 16.85 -8.04 3.04
N ILE A 156 16.14 -6.95 3.35
CA ILE A 156 16.69 -5.60 3.30
C ILE A 156 16.99 -5.14 4.72
N GLY A 157 18.27 -4.91 5.00
CA GLY A 157 18.72 -4.51 6.34
C GLY A 157 18.39 -3.05 6.69
N GLN A 158 18.33 -2.15 5.70
CA GLN A 158 18.08 -0.73 5.91
C GLN A 158 17.42 -0.10 4.67
N ILE A 159 16.51 0.85 4.90
CA ILE A 159 15.85 1.65 3.86
C ILE A 159 15.86 3.12 4.25
N TRP A 160 16.01 4.01 3.26
CA TRP A 160 15.80 5.44 3.46
C TRP A 160 14.31 5.74 3.46
N VAL A 161 13.83 6.31 4.56
CA VAL A 161 12.43 6.70 4.76
C VAL A 161 12.36 8.03 5.50
N ASP A 162 11.24 8.71 5.33
CA ASP A 162 10.88 9.90 6.08
C ASP A 162 9.81 9.55 7.12
N ALA A 163 9.87 10.23 8.25
CA ALA A 163 8.87 10.17 9.31
C ALA A 163 8.66 11.58 9.87
N SER A 164 7.55 11.80 10.57
CA SER A 164 7.44 12.99 11.43
C SER A 164 8.60 13.01 12.42
N GLN A 165 9.16 14.20 12.70
CA GLN A 165 10.41 14.38 13.46
C GLN A 165 10.43 13.67 14.83
N THR A 166 9.29 13.35 15.42
CA THR A 166 9.23 12.63 16.68
C THR A 166 8.12 11.58 16.71
N TYR A 167 8.41 10.43 17.34
CA TYR A 167 7.41 9.44 17.74
C TYR A 167 6.71 9.85 19.05
N ASP A 168 7.17 10.92 19.70
CA ASP A 168 6.67 11.40 21.01
C ASP A 168 5.16 11.56 21.03
N GLN A 169 4.56 12.02 19.93
CA GLN A 169 3.10 12.13 19.78
C GLN A 169 2.34 10.79 19.80
N TYR A 170 3.02 9.67 19.53
CA TYR A 170 2.47 8.32 19.59
C TYR A 170 2.83 7.59 20.90
N VAL A 171 3.79 8.10 21.67
CA VAL A 171 4.14 7.61 23.00
C VAL A 171 3.20 8.26 24.00
N GLN A 172 2.08 7.59 24.30
CA GLN A 172 1.19 8.06 25.36
C GLN A 172 1.77 7.66 26.72
N PRO A 173 2.02 8.62 27.64
CA PRO A 173 2.42 8.29 28.99
C PRO A 173 1.31 7.48 29.65
N THR A 174 1.68 6.34 30.19
CA THR A 174 0.77 5.41 30.86
C THR A 174 0.40 5.87 32.27
N GLY A 175 1.09 6.89 32.78
CA GLY A 175 0.90 7.43 34.13
C GLY A 175 1.30 6.47 35.25
N THR A 176 1.96 5.34 34.93
CA THR A 176 2.34 4.32 35.91
C THR A 176 3.83 4.34 36.25
N VAL A 177 4.69 4.36 35.24
CA VAL A 177 6.16 4.39 35.40
C VAL A 177 6.83 5.55 34.66
N ASP A 178 6.08 6.29 33.85
CA ASP A 178 6.58 7.39 33.02
C ASP A 178 6.69 8.66 33.87
N VAL A 179 7.80 8.75 34.60
CA VAL A 179 8.12 9.90 35.45
C VAL A 179 8.31 11.14 34.57
N SER A 180 7.66 12.23 34.94
CA SER A 180 7.86 13.56 34.39
C SER A 180 9.33 13.97 34.56
N PHE A 181 10.10 13.96 33.47
CA PHE A 181 11.38 14.65 33.46
C PHE A 181 11.14 16.15 33.29
N PRO A 182 11.64 17.00 34.20
CA PRO A 182 11.60 18.44 34.00
C PRO A 182 12.54 18.78 32.85
N ILE A 183 11.99 19.46 31.85
CA ILE A 183 12.77 20.05 30.76
C ILE A 183 13.47 21.28 31.34
N HIS A 184 14.80 21.28 31.35
CA HIS A 184 15.62 22.47 31.61
C HIS A 184 15.66 23.38 30.37
#